data_AF-A0A2H6NJ62-F1
#
_entry.id   AF-A0A2H6NJ62-F1
#
_cell.length_a   1.000
_cell.length_b   1.000
_cell.length_c   1.000
_cell.angle_alpha   90.00
_cell.angle_beta   90.00
_cell.angle_gamma   90.00
#
_symmetry.space_group_name_H-M   'P 1'
#
loop_
_entity.id
_entity.type
_entity.pdbx_description
1 polymer ?
#
loop_
_entity_poly.entity_id
_entity_poly.type
_entity_poly.pdbx_seq_one_letter_code
_entity_poly.pdbx_strand_id
1 'polypeptide(L)'
;SDGKIGLVQITGVSPIEKWKIGNEKKRGGILCMDSFDILGDGVKELLIGRDDGILEIYKFETEKNPVFKYEYALSESITSIQGGCVGKEGYDEIVTSTFSGWVSGLTTEPTHEECGLDELKMNHEMQNKVLSLRNELEQLQMKVLQEREKYQQSSQSSTAVSAVPTFSINDKFALNKDDASYSLVLEVQAAIDIVLLQCDVPIDLKDVDKNSAVVSFTNCESEPNGNFLLATYRCQVHTTRIELKILSIEGRYGTLQAYVIPRVQPKTCQVRQYQIKPLSLHQRTHCLDHDRPMNTLTLKGQFSFAEVHSWIVFCLPEVPEKTPVGESISFYFQNTFLDTQLECTYRKGEGYFKSDNISTISILKDVLSKEATKRKINLNISCDMDEASVNHTLNLIHPKLEYQLMLAKKVELIDALKELQAHEGNMDFLIPEYRNILEESDQLLIEHKKQPTSLERLYGMITDLFIDKFKFKGTNVKTKVPLLLEILGSYDQNTLLAFFDSAT
;
A
#
# COMPACT_ATOMS: atom_id res chain seq x y z
N SER A 1 -3.15 8.71 0.57
CA SER A 1 -3.41 9.60 -0.57
C SER A 1 -2.82 8.95 -1.81
N ASP A 2 -3.57 8.99 -2.91
CA ASP A 2 -3.30 8.34 -4.19
C ASP A 2 -2.32 9.12 -5.10
N GLY A 3 -1.79 10.24 -4.60
CA GLY A 3 -0.73 11.01 -5.23
C GLY A 3 -1.18 11.82 -6.46
N LYS A 4 -2.48 12.06 -6.62
CA LYS A 4 -3.07 12.80 -7.75
C LYS A 4 -3.22 14.29 -7.44
N ILE A 5 -3.16 15.10 -8.49
CA ILE A 5 -3.32 16.56 -8.42
C ILE A 5 -4.40 16.97 -9.41
N GLY A 6 -5.17 18.00 -9.11
CA GLY A 6 -6.06 18.60 -10.09
C GLY A 6 -6.41 20.03 -9.72
N LEU A 7 -6.87 20.77 -10.72
CA LEU A 7 -7.46 22.08 -10.54
C LEU A 7 -8.97 21.98 -10.68
N VAL A 8 -9.67 22.20 -9.56
CA VAL A 8 -11.13 22.26 -9.52
C VAL A 8 -11.56 23.70 -9.29
N GLN A 9 -12.18 24.31 -10.30
CA GLN A 9 -12.78 25.63 -10.16
C GLN A 9 -14.15 25.48 -9.48
N ILE A 10 -14.27 25.98 -8.27
CA ILE A 10 -15.54 25.99 -7.53
C ILE A 10 -16.39 27.15 -8.05
N THR A 11 -17.52 26.85 -8.68
CA THR A 11 -18.51 27.86 -9.10
C THR A 11 -19.72 27.87 -8.16
N GLY A 12 -20.65 28.81 -8.36
CA GLY A 12 -21.86 28.89 -7.52
C GLY A 12 -22.83 27.71 -7.66
N VAL A 13 -22.73 26.92 -8.74
CA VAL A 13 -23.66 25.80 -9.01
C VAL A 13 -22.97 24.44 -8.96
N SER A 14 -21.79 24.32 -9.59
CA SER A 14 -21.08 23.05 -9.66
C SER A 14 -19.56 23.24 -9.74
N PRO A 15 -18.77 22.28 -9.24
CA PRO A 15 -17.34 22.27 -9.50
C PRO A 15 -17.08 22.03 -10.99
N ILE A 16 -16.10 22.72 -11.57
CA ILE A 16 -15.60 22.51 -12.92
C ILE A 16 -14.17 22.01 -12.81
N GLU A 17 -13.93 20.74 -13.16
CA GLU A 17 -12.60 20.16 -13.27
C GLU A 17 -11.91 20.75 -14.51
N LYS A 18 -10.75 21.39 -14.32
CA LYS A 18 -9.96 21.99 -15.41
C LYS A 18 -8.97 21.00 -15.97
N TRP A 19 -8.19 20.39 -15.08
CA TRP A 19 -7.18 19.40 -15.42
C TRP A 19 -6.87 18.54 -14.19
N LYS A 20 -6.24 17.39 -14.46
CA LYS A 20 -5.83 16.41 -13.47
C LYS A 20 -4.53 15.75 -13.90
N ILE A 21 -3.59 15.65 -12.97
CA ILE A 21 -2.36 14.88 -13.12
C ILE A 21 -2.54 13.56 -12.37
N GLY A 22 -2.46 12.46 -13.14
CA GLY A 22 -2.46 11.11 -12.60
C GLY A 22 -1.12 10.75 -11.94
N ASN A 23 -1.12 9.73 -11.10
CA ASN A 23 0.09 9.22 -10.46
C ASN A 23 0.63 7.99 -11.20
N GLU A 24 1.00 8.16 -12.47
CA GLU A 24 1.40 7.05 -13.37
C GLU A 24 2.62 6.30 -12.84
N LYS A 25 3.57 7.03 -12.24
CA LYS A 25 4.79 6.48 -11.65
C LYS A 25 4.58 5.90 -10.23
N LYS A 26 3.33 5.82 -9.75
CA LYS A 26 2.96 5.27 -8.43
C LYS A 26 3.78 5.86 -7.28
N ARG A 27 3.98 7.17 -7.30
CA ARG A 27 4.74 7.94 -6.29
C ARG A 27 3.97 8.09 -5.00
N GLY A 28 4.68 8.56 -3.98
CA GLY A 28 4.12 8.89 -2.68
C GLY A 28 2.95 9.88 -2.75
N GLY A 29 2.19 9.89 -1.65
CA GLY A 29 1.13 10.87 -1.43
C GLY A 29 1.67 12.29 -1.43
N ILE A 30 0.84 13.27 -1.78
CA ILE A 30 1.26 14.68 -1.76
C ILE A 30 1.03 15.23 -0.35
N LEU A 31 2.07 15.86 0.20
CA LEU A 31 2.04 16.47 1.53
C LEU A 31 1.99 17.99 1.46
N CYS A 32 2.70 18.58 0.49
CA CYS A 32 2.75 20.03 0.33
C CYS A 32 2.83 20.42 -1.16
N MET A 33 2.34 21.63 -1.47
CA MET A 33 2.41 22.24 -2.80
C MET A 33 2.58 23.74 -2.66
N ASP A 34 3.26 24.36 -3.62
CA ASP A 34 3.42 25.81 -3.71
C ASP A 34 3.44 26.27 -5.17
N SER A 35 3.30 27.58 -5.41
CA SER A 35 3.37 28.17 -6.75
C SER A 35 4.32 29.36 -6.80
N PHE A 36 5.38 29.21 -7.57
CA PHE A 36 6.49 30.16 -7.67
C PHE A 36 7.11 30.12 -9.07
N ASP A 37 7.52 31.28 -9.58
CA ASP A 37 8.18 31.43 -10.89
C ASP A 37 9.69 31.19 -10.71
N ILE A 38 10.11 29.93 -10.81
CA ILE A 38 11.52 29.52 -10.66
C ILE A 38 12.29 29.64 -11.98
N LEU A 39 11.57 29.68 -13.11
CA LEU A 39 12.18 29.78 -14.44
C LEU A 39 12.38 31.24 -14.89
N GLY A 40 11.75 32.20 -14.20
CA GLY A 40 11.85 33.63 -14.48
C GLY A 40 11.17 34.04 -15.78
N ASP A 41 10.17 33.28 -16.24
CA ASP A 41 9.45 33.56 -17.49
C ASP A 41 8.14 34.33 -17.29
N GLY A 42 7.83 34.70 -16.05
CA GLY A 42 6.64 35.43 -15.64
C GLY A 42 5.42 34.54 -15.37
N VAL A 43 5.52 33.23 -15.61
CA VAL A 43 4.47 32.25 -15.33
C VAL A 43 4.91 31.37 -14.16
N LYS A 44 4.14 31.38 -13.06
CA LYS A 44 4.47 30.56 -11.89
C LYS A 44 4.40 29.07 -12.20
N GLU A 45 5.43 28.32 -11.82
CA GLU A 45 5.40 26.86 -11.77
C GLU A 45 4.58 26.35 -10.58
N LEU A 46 4.25 25.07 -10.65
CA LEU A 46 3.71 24.29 -9.55
C LEU A 46 4.83 23.42 -8.94
N LEU A 47 5.13 23.66 -7.68
CA LEU A 47 6.10 22.93 -6.88
C LEU A 47 5.36 21.92 -6.00
N ILE A 48 5.78 20.66 -6.00
CA ILE A 48 5.11 19.58 -5.25
C ILE A 48 6.12 18.82 -4.41
N GLY A 49 5.82 18.66 -3.12
CA GLY A 49 6.54 17.78 -2.21
C GLY A 49 5.74 16.53 -1.85
N ARG A 50 6.34 15.35 -2.05
CA ARG A 50 5.73 14.06 -1.78
C ARG A 50 6.24 13.38 -0.50
N ASP A 51 5.42 12.44 -0.04
CA ASP A 51 5.62 11.56 1.12
C ASP A 51 6.75 10.52 0.93
N ASP A 52 7.16 10.26 -0.30
CA ASP A 52 8.30 9.40 -0.62
C ASP A 52 9.60 10.19 -0.88
N GLY A 53 9.61 11.48 -0.54
CA GLY A 53 10.78 12.34 -0.70
C GLY A 53 10.96 12.92 -2.10
N ILE A 54 10.05 12.66 -3.02
CA ILE A 54 10.12 13.18 -4.38
C ILE A 54 9.60 14.62 -4.42
N LEU A 55 10.45 15.53 -4.89
CA LEU A 55 10.11 16.88 -5.30
C LEU A 55 9.85 16.91 -6.80
N GLU A 56 8.78 17.58 -7.22
CA GLU A 56 8.43 17.76 -8.64
C GLU A 56 8.16 19.22 -8.97
N ILE A 57 8.59 19.63 -10.16
CA ILE A 57 8.32 20.95 -10.73
C ILE A 57 7.53 20.77 -12.02
N TYR A 58 6.38 21.43 -12.12
CA TYR A 58 5.56 21.47 -13.33
C TYR A 58 5.42 22.89 -13.85
N LYS A 59 5.61 23.06 -15.15
CA LYS A 59 5.45 24.32 -15.87
C LYS A 59 4.12 24.37 -16.61
N PHE A 60 3.52 25.54 -16.71
CA PHE A 60 2.36 25.78 -17.57
C PHE A 60 2.80 26.38 -18.92
N GLU A 61 2.93 25.55 -19.96
CA GLU A 61 3.25 26.04 -21.32
C GLU A 61 2.01 26.62 -22.03
N THR A 62 0.81 26.20 -21.62
CA THR A 62 -0.48 26.74 -22.05
C THR A 62 -1.41 26.71 -20.83
N GLU A 63 -2.36 27.64 -20.71
CA GLU A 63 -3.26 27.77 -19.53
C GLU A 63 -4.05 26.51 -19.13
N LYS A 64 -3.95 25.42 -19.89
CA LYS A 64 -4.79 24.24 -19.74
C LYS A 64 -4.11 23.06 -19.06
N ASN A 65 -2.82 22.78 -19.29
CA ASN A 65 -2.18 21.56 -18.78
C ASN A 65 -0.76 21.80 -18.25
N PRO A 66 -0.45 21.37 -17.01
CA PRO A 66 0.90 21.37 -16.46
C PRO A 66 1.78 20.30 -17.13
N VAL A 67 3.02 20.66 -17.45
CA VAL A 67 4.04 19.79 -18.05
C VAL A 67 5.16 19.59 -17.04
N PHE A 68 5.52 18.32 -16.79
CA PHE A 68 6.63 17.98 -15.91
C PHE A 68 7.96 18.55 -16.43
N LYS A 69 8.77 19.15 -15.55
CA LYS A 69 10.08 19.71 -15.89
C LYS A 69 11.23 19.08 -15.14
N TYR A 70 11.09 18.94 -13.82
CA TYR A 70 12.21 18.53 -12.98
C TYR A 70 11.74 17.67 -11.81
N GLU A 71 12.63 16.77 -11.39
CA GLU A 71 12.45 15.89 -10.25
C GLU A 71 13.73 15.80 -9.45
N TYR A 72 13.58 15.80 -8.13
CA TYR A 72 14.66 15.56 -7.19
C TYR A 72 14.18 14.63 -6.08
N ALA A 73 15.03 13.68 -5.70
CA ALA A 73 14.71 12.69 -4.67
C ALA A 73 15.47 12.99 -3.37
N LEU A 74 14.71 13.27 -2.31
CA LEU A 74 15.19 13.31 -0.93
C LEU A 74 14.98 11.94 -0.28
N SER A 75 15.73 11.64 0.78
CA SER A 75 15.67 10.36 1.50
C SER A 75 14.50 10.25 2.50
N GLU A 76 13.79 11.35 2.74
CA GLU A 76 12.74 11.50 3.75
C GLU A 76 11.50 12.15 3.15
N SER A 77 10.35 12.03 3.82
CA SER A 77 9.12 12.71 3.40
C SER A 77 9.27 14.24 3.44
N ILE A 78 8.78 14.91 2.39
CA ILE A 78 8.80 16.38 2.29
C ILE A 78 7.57 16.94 2.99
N THR A 79 7.78 17.69 4.06
CA THR A 79 6.69 18.25 4.87
C THR A 79 6.29 19.66 4.45
N SER A 80 7.20 20.42 3.84
CA SER A 80 6.94 21.76 3.30
C SER A 80 7.83 22.06 2.10
N ILE A 81 7.31 22.89 1.19
CA ILE A 81 7.99 23.38 0.00
C ILE A 81 7.62 24.85 -0.22
N GLN A 82 8.60 25.69 -0.55
CA GLN A 82 8.43 27.10 -0.89
C GLN A 82 9.43 27.51 -1.97
N GLY A 83 9.01 28.38 -2.88
CA GLY A 83 9.94 29.09 -3.77
C GLY A 83 10.32 30.47 -3.22
N GLY A 84 11.54 30.92 -3.48
CA GLY A 84 12.01 32.24 -3.04
C GLY A 84 13.53 32.38 -3.14
N CYS A 85 14.12 33.14 -2.22
CA CYS A 85 15.56 33.38 -2.14
C CYS A 85 16.00 33.50 -0.67
N VAL A 86 16.75 32.53 -0.15
CA VAL A 86 17.31 32.51 1.22
C VAL A 86 18.85 32.48 1.19
N GLY A 87 19.47 31.76 0.26
CA GLY A 87 20.93 31.63 0.15
C GLY A 87 21.62 32.92 -0.28
N LYS A 88 21.70 33.15 -1.60
CA LYS A 88 22.40 34.29 -2.20
C LYS A 88 21.42 35.16 -2.96
N GLU A 89 21.41 36.46 -2.67
CA GLU A 89 20.55 37.41 -3.36
C GLU A 89 20.75 37.37 -4.88
N GLY A 90 19.64 37.36 -5.61
CA GLY A 90 19.64 37.35 -7.08
C GLY A 90 19.55 35.96 -7.73
N TYR A 91 19.55 34.89 -6.93
CA TYR A 91 19.31 33.52 -7.40
C TYR A 91 18.08 32.94 -6.73
N ASP A 92 17.06 32.63 -7.52
CA ASP A 92 15.87 31.96 -7.03
C ASP A 92 16.20 30.51 -6.63
N GLU A 93 15.51 30.02 -5.62
CA GLU A 93 15.68 28.70 -5.05
C GLU A 93 14.36 28.11 -4.56
N ILE A 94 14.35 26.79 -4.42
CA ILE A 94 13.27 26.06 -3.79
C ILE A 94 13.76 25.56 -2.44
N VAL A 95 13.09 26.00 -1.38
CA VAL A 95 13.35 25.58 -0.01
C VAL A 95 12.38 24.45 0.36
N THR A 96 12.94 23.36 0.86
CA THR A 96 12.19 22.18 1.33
C THR A 96 12.50 21.89 2.78
N SER A 97 11.50 21.40 3.51
CA SER A 97 11.66 20.84 4.85
C SER A 97 11.32 19.35 4.81
N THR A 98 12.14 18.51 5.43
CA THR A 98 11.88 17.08 5.58
C THR A 98 11.28 16.72 6.95
N PHE A 99 10.87 15.47 7.13
CA PHE A 99 10.30 14.98 8.39
C PHE A 99 11.25 15.05 9.59
N SER A 100 12.54 14.75 9.43
CA SER A 100 13.50 14.87 10.53
C SER A 100 13.92 16.32 10.81
N GLY A 101 13.46 17.27 10.00
CA GLY A 101 13.69 18.71 10.17
C GLY A 101 14.87 19.26 9.37
N TRP A 102 15.38 18.54 8.37
CA TRP A 102 16.35 19.11 7.44
C TRP A 102 15.69 20.15 6.56
N VAL A 103 16.22 21.37 6.60
CA VAL A 103 15.86 22.44 5.67
C VAL A 103 16.91 22.50 4.57
N SER A 104 16.51 22.15 3.35
CA SER A 104 17.40 22.04 2.18
C SER A 104 16.92 22.95 1.07
N GLY A 105 17.87 23.65 0.42
CA GLY A 105 17.60 24.53 -0.72
C GLY A 105 18.11 23.93 -2.03
N LEU A 106 17.32 24.03 -3.09
CA LEU A 106 17.71 23.78 -4.47
C LEU A 106 17.85 25.14 -5.17
N THR A 107 19.08 25.61 -5.37
CA THR A 107 19.37 26.94 -5.93
C THR A 107 19.62 26.90 -7.43
N THR A 108 19.29 27.99 -8.11
CA THR A 108 19.67 28.26 -9.51
C THR A 108 21.11 28.77 -9.67
N GLU A 109 21.79 29.10 -8.56
CA GLU A 109 23.20 29.49 -8.62
C GLU A 109 24.07 28.35 -9.19
N PRO A 110 24.84 28.58 -10.26
CA PRO A 110 25.74 27.58 -10.80
C PRO A 110 26.89 27.33 -9.81
N THR A 111 26.94 26.12 -9.25
CA THR A 111 27.97 25.71 -8.27
C THR A 111 29.32 25.30 -8.90
N HIS A 112 29.54 25.62 -10.18
CA HIS A 112 30.78 25.31 -10.90
C HIS A 112 31.24 26.49 -11.77
N GLU A 113 32.12 27.33 -11.22
CA GLU A 113 33.18 27.95 -12.00
C GLU A 113 34.52 27.42 -11.46
N GLU A 114 35.40 27.00 -12.38
CA GLU A 114 36.75 26.41 -12.19
C GLU A 114 36.84 24.87 -12.08
N CYS A 115 36.73 24.18 -13.21
CA CYS A 115 37.39 22.88 -13.41
C CYS A 115 38.46 23.01 -14.49
N GLY A 116 39.67 23.41 -14.08
CA GLY A 116 40.92 23.09 -14.78
C GLY A 116 41.38 21.68 -14.41
N LEU A 117 42.09 21.02 -15.32
CA LEU A 117 42.40 19.58 -15.37
C LEU A 117 43.22 18.95 -14.22
N ASP A 118 43.39 19.60 -13.07
CA ASP A 118 44.19 19.07 -11.96
C ASP A 118 43.37 18.94 -10.67
N GLU A 119 43.01 17.69 -10.35
CA GLU A 119 42.57 17.17 -9.04
C GLU A 119 41.36 17.85 -8.37
N LEU A 120 40.42 17.02 -7.92
CA LEU A 120 39.28 17.35 -7.05
C LEU A 120 39.72 17.96 -5.71
N LYS A 121 40.26 19.18 -5.72
CA LYS A 121 40.53 19.95 -4.50
C LYS A 121 39.18 20.33 -3.91
N MET A 122 38.78 19.59 -2.87
CA MET A 122 37.67 19.95 -2.00
C MET A 122 37.69 21.46 -1.74
N ASN A 123 36.63 22.17 -2.11
CA ASN A 123 36.48 23.61 -1.92
C ASN A 123 36.88 24.00 -0.48
N HIS A 124 37.61 25.11 -0.29
CA HIS A 124 38.09 25.55 1.03
C HIS A 124 36.96 25.63 2.07
N GLU A 125 35.75 26.01 1.65
CA GLU A 125 34.57 25.99 2.51
C GLU A 125 34.19 24.58 2.99
N MET A 126 34.25 23.59 2.10
CA MET A 126 33.98 22.19 2.44
C MET A 126 35.01 21.67 3.44
N GLN A 127 36.30 22.01 3.24
CA GLN A 127 37.36 21.63 4.18
C GLN A 127 37.14 22.24 5.57
N ASN A 128 36.80 23.53 5.64
CA ASN A 128 36.50 24.21 6.91
C ASN A 128 35.28 23.61 7.62
N LYS A 129 34.20 23.30 6.87
CA LYS A 129 33.02 22.63 7.41
C LYS A 129 33.36 21.25 7.99
N VAL A 130 34.15 20.44 7.26
CA VAL A 130 34.59 19.12 7.72
C VAL A 130 35.44 19.22 8.99
N LEU A 131 36.35 20.20 9.07
CA LEU A 131 37.16 20.41 10.28
C LEU A 131 36.30 20.82 11.49
N SER A 132 35.33 21.72 11.29
CA SER A 132 34.39 22.12 12.34
C SER A 132 33.58 20.92 12.84
N LEU A 133 33.04 20.11 11.92
CA LEU A 133 32.26 18.92 12.26
C LEU A 133 33.10 17.87 13.01
N ARG A 134 34.39 17.71 12.69
CA ARG A 134 35.29 16.82 13.42
C ARG A 134 35.48 17.27 14.87
N ASN A 135 35.74 18.56 15.08
CA ASN A 135 35.92 19.12 16.42
C ASN A 135 34.64 18.98 17.26
N GLU A 136 33.47 19.28 16.67
CA GLU A 136 32.18 19.13 17.35
C GLU A 136 31.90 17.66 17.70
N LEU A 137 32.19 16.74 16.78
CA LEU A 137 32.02 15.31 16.98
C LEU A 137 32.91 14.78 18.11
N GLU A 138 34.17 15.21 18.20
CA GLU A 138 35.07 14.84 19.31
C GLU A 138 34.53 15.33 20.66
N GLN A 139 34.08 16.58 20.73
CA GLN A 139 33.51 17.16 21.95
C GLN A 139 32.23 16.43 22.39
N LEU A 140 31.32 16.16 21.45
CA LEU A 140 30.09 15.43 21.71
C LEU A 140 30.35 13.98 22.11
N GLN A 141 31.31 13.30 21.47
CA GLN A 141 31.70 11.94 21.84
C GLN A 141 32.20 11.86 23.29
N MET A 142 33.08 12.77 23.69
CA MET A 142 33.58 12.82 25.06
C MET A 142 32.45 13.06 26.07
N LYS A 143 31.54 14.00 25.78
CA LYS A 143 30.39 14.30 26.64
C LYS A 143 29.44 13.10 26.77
N VAL A 144 29.12 12.45 25.65
CA VAL A 144 28.23 11.27 25.62
C VAL A 144 28.86 10.09 26.37
N LEU A 145 30.17 9.87 26.25
CA LEU A 145 30.87 8.81 26.98
C LEU A 145 30.80 9.03 28.50
N GLN A 146 31.10 10.26 28.96
CA GLN A 146 31.00 10.62 30.39
C GLN A 146 29.58 10.41 30.94
N GLU A 147 28.55 10.87 30.22
CA GLU A 147 27.16 10.69 30.65
C GLU A 147 26.71 9.22 30.59
N ARG A 148 27.21 8.41 29.65
CA ARG A 148 26.96 6.96 29.62
C ARG A 148 27.56 6.24 30.83
N GLU A 149 28.77 6.61 31.24
CA GLU A 149 29.39 6.04 32.45
C GLU A 149 28.61 6.41 33.71
N LYS A 150 28.18 7.68 33.83
CA LYS A 150 27.31 8.14 34.92
C LYS A 150 25.98 7.38 34.94
N TYR A 151 25.34 7.23 33.77
CA TYR A 151 24.11 6.46 33.63
C TYR A 151 24.31 5.00 34.08
N GLN A 152 25.39 4.36 33.63
CA GLN A 152 25.70 2.98 34.02
C GLN A 152 25.90 2.83 35.53
N GLN A 153 26.62 3.75 36.16
CA GLN A 153 26.80 3.76 37.62
C GLN A 153 25.47 3.96 38.35
N SER A 154 24.64 4.90 37.88
CA SER A 154 23.32 5.15 38.49
C SER A 154 22.35 3.97 38.33
N SER A 155 22.47 3.20 37.24
CA SER A 155 21.61 2.05 36.97
C SER A 155 21.80 0.88 37.95
N GLN A 156 22.90 0.87 38.72
CA GLN A 156 23.17 -0.12 39.76
C GLN A 156 22.46 0.20 41.10
N SER A 157 21.90 1.40 41.25
CA SER A 157 21.14 1.77 42.45
C SER A 157 19.74 1.13 42.46
N SER A 158 19.34 0.55 43.59
CA SER A 158 18.02 -0.09 43.75
C SER A 158 16.85 0.90 43.74
N THR A 159 17.12 2.19 43.93
CA THR A 159 16.09 3.25 43.94
C THR A 159 15.98 4.00 42.61
N ALA A 160 16.88 3.75 41.66
CA ALA A 160 16.89 4.44 40.38
C ALA A 160 15.93 3.78 39.38
N VAL A 161 15.20 4.59 38.62
CA VAL A 161 14.32 4.15 37.54
C VAL A 161 14.88 4.68 36.22
N SER A 162 15.09 3.77 35.27
CA SER A 162 15.59 4.12 33.93
C SER A 162 14.48 4.76 33.09
N ALA A 163 14.71 5.98 32.62
CA ALA A 163 13.80 6.65 31.70
C ALA A 163 13.97 6.09 30.27
N VAL A 164 12.86 5.88 29.58
CA VAL A 164 12.81 5.38 28.20
C VAL A 164 12.74 6.59 27.27
N PRO A 165 13.72 6.82 26.37
CA PRO A 165 13.62 7.87 25.37
C PRO A 165 12.42 7.61 24.44
N THR A 166 11.58 8.62 24.34
CA THR A 166 10.45 8.65 23.42
C THR A 166 10.91 9.21 22.08
N PHE A 167 10.40 8.64 21.00
CA PHE A 167 10.59 9.13 19.63
C PHE A 167 9.25 9.08 18.91
N SER A 168 9.11 9.87 17.85
CA SER A 168 7.93 9.82 16.97
C SER A 168 8.16 8.81 15.84
N ILE A 169 7.11 8.07 15.53
CA ILE A 169 7.03 7.26 14.31
C ILE A 169 5.92 7.89 13.49
N ASN A 170 6.24 8.32 12.27
CA ASN A 170 5.27 8.67 11.26
C ASN A 170 4.93 7.39 10.48
N ASP A 171 3.78 6.82 10.78
CA ASP A 171 3.29 5.58 10.20
C ASP A 171 2.10 5.80 9.26
N LYS A 172 2.08 5.05 8.17
CA LYS A 172 0.99 5.05 7.20
C LYS A 172 0.71 3.63 6.74
N PHE A 173 -0.52 3.18 6.95
CA PHE A 173 -1.01 1.88 6.52
C PHE A 173 -2.20 2.07 5.57
N ALA A 174 -1.94 1.94 4.27
CA ALA A 174 -2.92 2.27 3.23
C ALA A 174 -3.04 1.15 2.19
N LEU A 175 -4.26 0.88 1.73
CA LEU A 175 -4.53 -0.07 0.65
C LEU A 175 -4.25 0.59 -0.71
N ASN A 176 -3.42 -0.04 -1.52
CA ASN A 176 -3.17 0.37 -2.89
C ASN A 176 -4.19 -0.27 -3.82
N LYS A 177 -4.89 0.56 -4.60
CA LYS A 177 -5.88 0.11 -5.58
C LYS A 177 -5.26 -0.72 -6.72
N ASP A 178 -4.08 -0.32 -7.20
CA ASP A 178 -3.51 -0.87 -8.43
C ASP A 178 -2.99 -2.31 -8.29
N ASP A 179 -2.52 -2.71 -7.11
CA ASP A 179 -1.96 -4.05 -6.87
C ASP A 179 -2.64 -4.81 -5.73
N ALA A 180 -3.74 -4.26 -5.20
CA ALA A 180 -4.54 -4.85 -4.11
C ALA A 180 -3.67 -5.36 -2.96
N SER A 181 -2.71 -4.52 -2.54
CA SER A 181 -1.78 -4.74 -1.43
C SER A 181 -1.78 -3.54 -0.49
N TYR A 182 -1.54 -3.76 0.79
CA TYR A 182 -1.31 -2.70 1.74
C TYR A 182 0.14 -2.24 1.69
N SER A 183 0.36 -0.92 1.58
CA SER A 183 1.65 -0.30 1.85
C SER A 183 1.70 0.14 3.31
N LEU A 184 2.59 -0.48 4.08
CA LEU A 184 3.00 -0.02 5.41
C LEU A 184 4.29 0.80 5.25
N VAL A 185 4.20 2.09 5.53
CA VAL A 185 5.34 3.01 5.61
C VAL A 185 5.59 3.36 7.06
N LEU A 186 6.84 3.23 7.49
CA LEU A 186 7.31 3.62 8.82
C LEU A 186 8.47 4.59 8.66
N GLU A 187 8.37 5.75 9.26
CA GLU A 187 9.40 6.79 9.21
C GLU A 187 9.74 7.30 10.62
N VAL A 188 11.04 7.42 10.90
CA VAL A 188 11.59 7.83 12.20
C VAL A 188 12.69 8.86 11.99
N GLN A 189 12.77 9.85 12.89
CA GLN A 189 13.77 10.93 12.81
C GLN A 189 15.22 10.43 12.90
N ALA A 190 15.44 9.34 13.63
CA ALA A 190 16.73 8.65 13.70
C ALA A 190 16.72 7.42 12.79
N ALA A 191 17.90 7.04 12.30
CA ALA A 191 18.04 5.83 11.47
C ALA A 191 17.47 4.60 12.17
N ILE A 192 16.66 3.83 11.46
CA ILE A 192 16.07 2.59 11.92
C ILE A 192 17.17 1.52 11.97
N ASP A 193 17.18 0.74 13.04
CA ASP A 193 18.05 -0.43 13.16
C ASP A 193 17.30 -1.68 12.69
N ILE A 194 16.17 -1.95 13.33
CA ILE A 194 15.37 -3.15 13.13
C ILE A 194 13.88 -2.79 13.15
N VAL A 195 13.12 -3.41 12.24
CA VAL A 195 11.67 -3.50 12.32
C VAL A 195 11.28 -4.96 12.43
N LEU A 196 10.58 -5.34 13.50
CA LEU A 196 9.99 -6.67 13.65
C LEU A 196 8.50 -6.58 13.36
N LEU A 197 8.02 -7.42 12.44
CA LEU A 197 6.62 -7.62 12.15
C LEU A 197 6.13 -8.90 12.79
N GLN A 198 5.04 -8.81 13.53
CA GLN A 198 4.32 -9.93 14.09
C GLN A 198 2.86 -9.85 13.62
N CYS A 199 2.29 -10.94 13.14
CA CYS A 199 0.88 -10.99 12.76
C CYS A 199 0.21 -12.27 13.26
N ASP A 200 -1.03 -12.12 13.71
CA ASP A 200 -1.95 -13.19 14.14
C ASP A 200 -2.81 -13.75 13.00
N VAL A 201 -2.56 -13.30 11.76
CA VAL A 201 -3.29 -13.67 10.54
C VAL A 201 -2.28 -14.06 9.45
N PRO A 202 -2.60 -15.05 8.60
CA PRO A 202 -1.79 -15.33 7.42
C PRO A 202 -1.79 -14.11 6.48
N ILE A 203 -0.60 -13.55 6.28
CA ILE A 203 -0.33 -12.46 5.34
C ILE A 203 0.97 -12.76 4.61
N ASP A 204 1.06 -12.32 3.36
CA ASP A 204 2.30 -12.44 2.58
C ASP A 204 3.01 -11.09 2.51
N LEU A 205 4.33 -11.11 2.70
CA LEU A 205 5.17 -9.92 2.53
C LEU A 205 5.75 -9.92 1.12
N LYS A 206 5.60 -8.80 0.42
CA LYS A 206 6.13 -8.61 -0.93
C LYS A 206 7.35 -7.71 -0.91
N ASP A 207 8.38 -8.11 -1.65
CA ASP A 207 9.59 -7.32 -1.81
C ASP A 207 9.30 -5.99 -2.50
N VAL A 208 10.00 -4.95 -2.04
CA VAL A 208 9.92 -3.59 -2.56
C VAL A 208 11.30 -3.21 -3.05
N ASP A 209 11.45 -2.91 -4.35
CA ASP A 209 12.76 -2.67 -4.97
C ASP A 209 13.55 -1.50 -4.32
N LYS A 210 12.83 -0.49 -3.79
CA LYS A 210 13.43 0.65 -3.07
C LYS A 210 13.92 0.28 -1.66
N ASN A 211 13.51 -0.86 -1.11
CA ASN A 211 13.86 -1.27 0.24
C ASN A 211 15.20 -2.04 0.23
N SER A 212 16.19 -1.49 0.93
CA SER A 212 17.52 -2.11 1.06
C SER A 212 17.67 -2.98 2.32
N ALA A 213 16.62 -3.10 3.14
CA ALA A 213 16.64 -3.88 4.36
C ALA A 213 16.76 -5.38 4.07
N VAL A 214 17.52 -6.08 4.91
CA VAL A 214 17.61 -7.54 4.84
C VAL A 214 16.47 -8.13 5.66
N VAL A 215 15.65 -8.96 5.02
CA VAL A 215 14.53 -9.66 5.66
C VAL A 215 14.97 -11.04 6.15
N SER A 216 14.52 -11.41 7.35
CA SER A 216 14.62 -12.77 7.87
C SER A 216 13.27 -13.22 8.40
N PHE A 217 12.75 -14.32 7.85
CA PHE A 217 11.53 -14.96 8.32
C PHE A 217 11.87 -15.96 9.43
N THR A 218 11.16 -15.88 10.55
CA THR A 218 11.26 -16.87 11.61
C THR A 218 10.12 -17.87 11.43
N ASN A 219 10.46 -19.16 11.44
CA ASN A 219 9.46 -20.22 11.38
C ASN A 219 8.51 -20.09 12.56
N CYS A 220 7.25 -19.83 12.24
CA CYS A 220 6.18 -19.83 13.22
C CYS A 220 5.67 -21.26 13.34
N GLU A 221 6.00 -21.94 14.44
CA GLU A 221 5.26 -23.15 14.80
C GLU A 221 3.85 -22.70 15.18
N SER A 222 2.88 -23.04 14.33
CA SER A 222 1.47 -22.81 14.60
C SER A 222 1.08 -23.64 15.83
N GLU A 223 1.02 -22.93 16.96
CA GLU A 223 0.83 -23.36 18.36
C GLU A 223 2.14 -23.54 19.16
N PRO A 224 2.30 -22.81 20.30
CA PRO A 224 1.28 -22.18 21.14
C PRO A 224 1.12 -20.65 20.98
N ASN A 225 1.93 -19.99 20.16
CA ASN A 225 2.09 -18.52 20.23
C ASN A 225 1.04 -17.70 19.45
N GLY A 226 0.18 -18.33 18.63
CA GLY A 226 -0.84 -17.63 17.84
C GLY A 226 -0.30 -16.74 16.70
N ASN A 227 1.00 -16.76 16.45
CA ASN A 227 1.63 -15.99 15.37
C ASN A 227 1.58 -16.78 14.07
N PHE A 228 1.09 -16.16 13.00
CA PHE A 228 1.15 -16.68 11.64
C PHE A 228 2.36 -16.12 10.87
N LEU A 229 2.83 -14.93 11.23
CA LEU A 229 4.01 -14.30 10.64
C LEU A 229 4.90 -13.71 11.73
N LEU A 230 6.20 -14.00 11.62
CA LEU A 230 7.28 -13.29 12.29
C LEU A 230 8.38 -12.97 11.28
N ALA A 231 8.53 -11.69 10.95
CA ALA A 231 9.54 -11.21 10.03
C ALA A 231 10.37 -10.10 10.67
N THR A 232 11.69 -10.16 10.50
CA THR A 232 12.59 -9.13 11.00
C THR A 232 13.29 -8.47 9.82
N TYR A 233 13.15 -7.15 9.70
CA TYR A 233 13.82 -6.31 8.72
C TYR A 233 14.97 -5.59 9.41
N ARG A 234 16.20 -5.89 8.98
CA ARG A 234 17.39 -5.17 9.42
C ARG A 234 17.75 -4.10 8.41
N CYS A 235 17.61 -2.84 8.83
CA CYS A 235 17.84 -1.70 7.96
C CYS A 235 19.35 -1.43 7.80
N GLN A 236 19.75 -1.00 6.59
CA GLN A 236 21.10 -0.56 6.31
C GLN A 236 21.40 0.79 6.99
N VAL A 237 22.63 1.28 6.89
CA VAL A 237 23.04 2.52 7.56
C VAL A 237 22.24 3.71 6.98
N HIS A 238 21.82 4.65 7.83
CA HIS A 238 21.11 5.90 7.47
C HIS A 238 19.70 5.74 6.89
N THR A 239 19.05 4.58 7.04
CA THR A 239 17.65 4.41 6.64
C THR A 239 16.70 5.01 7.70
N THR A 240 16.03 6.12 7.40
CA THR A 240 15.03 6.76 8.28
C THR A 240 13.59 6.35 7.95
N ARG A 241 13.35 5.90 6.72
CA ARG A 241 12.06 5.45 6.20
C ARG A 241 12.16 4.03 5.65
N ILE A 242 11.19 3.18 5.96
CA ILE A 242 11.04 1.85 5.37
C ILE A 242 9.61 1.67 4.85
N GLU A 243 9.49 1.08 3.65
CA GLU A 243 8.21 0.74 3.03
C GLU A 243 8.12 -0.77 2.80
N LEU A 244 6.98 -1.33 3.21
CA LEU A 244 6.70 -2.75 3.24
C LEU A 244 5.35 -3.00 2.55
N LYS A 245 5.31 -3.97 1.64
CA LYS A 245 4.06 -4.38 1.00
C LYS A 245 3.52 -5.64 1.64
N ILE A 246 2.25 -5.59 2.02
CA ILE A 246 1.55 -6.65 2.73
C ILE A 246 0.34 -7.07 1.91
N LEU A 247 0.24 -8.37 1.61
CA LEU A 247 -0.90 -8.97 0.95
C LEU A 247 -1.77 -9.63 2.01
N SER A 248 -3.00 -9.14 2.13
CA SER A 248 -4.02 -9.73 3.01
C SER A 248 -4.92 -10.68 2.22
N ILE A 249 -5.49 -11.64 2.94
CA ILE A 249 -6.50 -12.56 2.43
C ILE A 249 -7.86 -12.11 2.97
N GLU A 250 -8.82 -11.93 2.06
CA GLU A 250 -10.17 -11.52 2.43
C GLU A 250 -10.85 -12.59 3.30
N GLY A 251 -11.61 -12.16 4.30
CA GLY A 251 -12.23 -13.05 5.29
C GLY A 251 -11.34 -13.43 6.47
N ARG A 252 -10.02 -13.24 6.38
CA ARG A 252 -9.09 -13.36 7.53
C ARG A 252 -8.81 -11.98 8.11
N TYR A 253 -8.90 -11.84 9.42
CA TYR A 253 -8.80 -10.55 10.12
C TYR A 253 -8.15 -10.68 11.49
N GLY A 254 -7.45 -9.63 11.90
CA GLY A 254 -6.60 -9.65 13.08
C GLY A 254 -5.69 -8.42 13.16
N THR A 255 -4.64 -8.51 13.97
CA THR A 255 -3.71 -7.43 14.27
C THR A 255 -2.31 -7.72 13.72
N LEU A 256 -1.80 -6.75 12.95
CA LEU A 256 -0.39 -6.67 12.58
C LEU A 256 0.33 -5.72 13.55
N GLN A 257 1.37 -6.21 14.20
CA GLN A 257 2.21 -5.43 15.09
C GLN A 257 3.56 -5.16 14.43
N ALA A 258 4.00 -3.89 14.45
CA ALA A 258 5.31 -3.47 14.01
C ALA A 258 6.10 -2.89 15.19
N TYR A 259 7.19 -3.54 15.54
CA TYR A 259 8.12 -3.14 16.58
C TYR A 259 9.30 -2.42 15.94
N VAL A 260 9.40 -1.11 16.17
CA VAL A 260 10.40 -0.25 15.53
C VAL A 260 11.49 0.10 16.54
N ILE A 261 12.74 -0.21 16.17
CA ILE A 261 13.93 0.02 17.00
C ILE A 261 14.87 0.97 16.26
N PRO A 262 15.02 2.23 16.69
CA PRO A 262 15.97 3.16 16.09
C PRO A 262 17.41 2.95 16.59
N ARG A 263 18.37 3.56 15.90
CA ARG A 263 19.79 3.63 16.26
C ARG A 263 20.06 4.75 17.26
N VAL A 264 19.34 4.74 18.37
CA VAL A 264 19.53 5.64 19.52
C VAL A 264 20.04 4.89 20.75
N GLN A 265 20.66 5.62 21.68
CA GLN A 265 21.11 5.09 22.96
C GLN A 265 20.43 5.89 24.10
N PRO A 266 19.76 5.23 25.07
CA PRO A 266 19.54 3.79 25.18
C PRO A 266 18.62 3.24 24.09
N LYS A 267 18.80 1.96 23.75
CA LYS A 267 17.96 1.26 22.77
C LYS A 267 16.56 1.11 23.31
N THR A 268 15.58 1.59 22.55
CA THR A 268 14.16 1.45 22.87
C THR A 268 13.41 0.89 21.68
N CYS A 269 12.25 0.31 21.96
CA CYS A 269 11.35 -0.22 20.96
C CYS A 269 9.97 0.43 21.17
N GLN A 270 9.35 0.88 20.09
CA GLN A 270 7.95 1.27 20.09
C GLN A 270 7.15 0.33 19.21
N VAL A 271 6.01 -0.12 19.73
CA VAL A 271 5.07 -0.98 19.00
C VAL A 271 3.97 -0.14 18.36
N ARG A 272 3.67 -0.42 17.09
CA ARG A 272 2.52 0.09 16.36
C ARG A 272 1.61 -1.08 15.99
N GLN A 273 0.31 -0.88 16.12
CA GLN A 273 -0.69 -1.91 15.87
C GLN A 273 -1.61 -1.47 14.73
N TYR A 274 -1.70 -2.30 13.71
CA TYR A 274 -2.55 -2.10 12.53
C TYR A 274 -3.59 -3.21 12.45
N GLN A 275 -4.80 -2.87 12.06
CA GLN A 275 -5.91 -3.81 11.97
C GLN A 275 -6.09 -4.28 10.54
N ILE A 276 -5.92 -5.58 10.31
CA ILE A 276 -6.33 -6.24 9.06
C ILE A 276 -7.82 -6.52 9.16
N LYS A 277 -8.60 -5.80 8.36
CA LYS A 277 -10.07 -5.86 8.38
C LYS A 277 -10.57 -7.14 7.68
N PRO A 278 -11.75 -7.67 8.07
CA PRO A 278 -12.36 -8.81 7.38
C PRO A 278 -12.53 -8.60 5.88
N LEU A 279 -13.01 -7.43 5.47
CA LEU A 279 -13.12 -7.01 4.07
C LEU A 279 -11.98 -6.04 3.73
N SER A 280 -10.74 -6.48 3.97
CA SER A 280 -9.53 -5.66 3.83
C SER A 280 -9.23 -5.22 2.38
N LEU A 281 -9.85 -5.84 1.37
CA LEU A 281 -9.64 -5.48 -0.03
C LEU A 281 -10.70 -4.53 -0.59
N HIS A 282 -11.59 -4.03 0.25
CA HIS A 282 -12.60 -3.06 -0.16
C HIS A 282 -12.08 -1.63 0.00
N GLN A 283 -12.40 -0.76 -0.95
CA GLN A 283 -12.11 0.67 -0.86
C GLN A 283 -13.41 1.47 -1.00
N ARG A 284 -13.56 2.57 -0.26
CA ARG A 284 -14.78 3.37 -0.29
C ARG A 284 -14.90 4.12 -1.61
N THR A 285 -16.10 4.10 -2.19
CA THR A 285 -16.45 4.81 -3.44
C THR A 285 -17.68 5.69 -3.25
N HIS A 286 -18.01 6.48 -4.28
CA HIS A 286 -19.16 7.41 -4.26
C HIS A 286 -20.30 6.98 -5.19
N CYS A 287 -20.08 6.01 -6.07
CA CYS A 287 -21.07 5.51 -7.00
C CYS A 287 -20.98 4.00 -7.10
N LEU A 288 -22.12 3.38 -7.39
CA LEU A 288 -22.28 1.95 -7.67
C LEU A 288 -23.04 1.78 -8.98
N ASP A 289 -22.87 0.61 -9.56
CA ASP A 289 -23.61 0.14 -10.72
C ASP A 289 -24.76 -0.73 -10.21
N HIS A 290 -25.98 -0.21 -10.33
CA HIS A 290 -27.17 -0.88 -9.80
C HIS A 290 -27.71 -1.98 -10.73
N ASP A 291 -27.17 -2.11 -11.95
CA ASP A 291 -27.64 -3.09 -12.93
C ASP A 291 -26.99 -4.48 -12.73
N ARG A 292 -26.06 -4.59 -11.78
CA ARG A 292 -25.38 -5.85 -11.45
C ARG A 292 -26.27 -6.80 -10.63
N PRO A 293 -26.07 -8.13 -10.75
CA PRO A 293 -26.79 -9.12 -9.94
C PRO A 293 -26.35 -9.02 -8.47
N MET A 294 -27.21 -8.47 -7.61
CA MET A 294 -26.87 -8.14 -6.22
C MET A 294 -27.44 -9.16 -5.23
N ASN A 295 -26.55 -9.84 -4.52
CA ASN A 295 -26.88 -10.66 -3.36
C ASN A 295 -27.19 -9.76 -2.16
N THR A 296 -28.28 -10.03 -1.44
CA THR A 296 -28.73 -9.19 -0.31
C THR A 296 -28.63 -9.95 1.01
N LEU A 297 -27.95 -9.36 1.98
CA LEU A 297 -27.94 -9.76 3.39
C LEU A 297 -28.71 -8.73 4.21
N THR A 298 -29.77 -9.18 4.88
CA THR A 298 -30.57 -8.34 5.77
C THR A 298 -30.37 -8.81 7.21
N LEU A 299 -30.07 -7.84 8.08
CA LEU A 299 -29.90 -8.03 9.52
C LEU A 299 -31.02 -7.28 10.23
N LYS A 300 -31.76 -7.97 11.10
CA LYS A 300 -32.76 -7.35 11.98
C LYS A 300 -32.52 -7.77 13.42
N GLY A 301 -32.56 -6.84 14.36
CA GLY A 301 -32.33 -7.17 15.76
C GLY A 301 -32.42 -5.97 16.69
N GLN A 302 -32.19 -6.22 17.98
CA GLN A 302 -32.20 -5.17 19.00
C GLN A 302 -30.80 -4.57 19.17
N PHE A 303 -30.32 -3.86 18.15
CA PHE A 303 -29.07 -3.11 18.21
C PHE A 303 -29.30 -1.61 17.97
N SER A 304 -28.51 -0.79 18.65
CA SER A 304 -28.44 0.65 18.43
C SER A 304 -27.70 0.99 17.14
N PHE A 305 -27.90 2.23 16.66
CA PHE A 305 -27.17 2.72 15.48
C PHE A 305 -25.65 2.73 15.69
N ALA A 306 -25.18 3.08 16.90
CA ALA A 306 -23.76 3.07 17.23
C ALA A 306 -23.16 1.66 17.25
N GLU A 307 -23.92 0.65 17.66
CA GLU A 307 -23.46 -0.75 17.67
C GLU A 307 -23.23 -1.28 16.27
N VAL A 308 -24.23 -1.16 15.38
CA VAL A 308 -24.06 -1.59 13.98
C VAL A 308 -22.95 -0.79 13.31
N HIS A 309 -22.86 0.52 13.56
CA HIS A 309 -21.76 1.33 13.03
C HIS A 309 -20.40 0.81 13.49
N SER A 310 -20.23 0.47 14.77
CA SER A 310 -18.98 -0.10 15.27
C SER A 310 -18.62 -1.45 14.63
N TRP A 311 -19.62 -2.27 14.30
CA TRP A 311 -19.40 -3.52 13.55
C TRP A 311 -18.95 -3.25 12.12
N ILE A 312 -19.51 -2.23 11.46
CA ILE A 312 -19.09 -1.81 10.11
C ILE A 312 -17.67 -1.24 10.12
N VAL A 313 -17.31 -0.39 11.10
CA VAL A 313 -15.94 0.09 11.31
C VAL A 313 -14.96 -1.06 11.57
N PHE A 314 -15.41 -2.13 12.22
CA PHE A 314 -14.62 -3.34 12.40
C PHE A 314 -14.44 -4.13 11.09
N CYS A 315 -15.50 -4.24 10.28
CA CYS A 315 -15.52 -5.07 9.07
C CYS A 315 -14.81 -4.43 7.87
N LEU A 316 -14.93 -3.12 7.70
CA LEU A 316 -14.58 -2.39 6.49
C LEU A 316 -13.52 -1.31 6.76
N PRO A 317 -12.60 -1.08 5.81
CA PRO A 317 -11.68 0.04 5.86
C PRO A 317 -12.37 1.36 5.49
N GLU A 318 -11.71 2.49 5.75
CA GLU A 318 -12.16 3.85 5.33
C GLU A 318 -13.55 4.28 5.85
N VAL A 319 -14.02 3.64 6.92
CA VAL A 319 -15.22 4.06 7.67
C VAL A 319 -14.78 4.94 8.84
N PRO A 320 -15.36 6.14 9.02
CA PRO A 320 -15.02 6.98 10.16
C PRO A 320 -15.41 6.27 11.46
N GLU A 321 -14.55 6.32 12.48
CA GLU A 321 -14.83 5.69 13.78
C GLU A 321 -15.97 6.38 14.54
N LYS A 322 -16.14 7.69 14.31
CA LYS A 322 -17.22 8.47 14.89
C LYS A 322 -18.52 8.17 14.17
N THR A 323 -19.52 7.74 14.93
CA THR A 323 -20.89 7.54 14.46
C THR A 323 -21.42 8.80 13.77
N PRO A 324 -21.83 8.70 12.50
CA PRO A 324 -22.39 9.81 11.75
C PRO A 324 -23.69 10.35 12.36
N VAL A 325 -24.00 11.61 12.08
CA VAL A 325 -25.25 12.23 12.53
C VAL A 325 -26.38 11.80 11.59
N GLY A 326 -27.42 11.18 12.13
CA GLY A 326 -28.58 10.72 11.37
C GLY A 326 -29.16 9.42 11.93
N GLU A 327 -30.30 9.01 11.39
CA GLU A 327 -30.96 7.75 11.76
C GLU A 327 -30.55 6.58 10.84
N SER A 328 -30.04 6.88 9.66
CA SER A 328 -29.59 5.92 8.66
C SER A 328 -28.41 6.47 7.86
N ILE A 329 -27.58 5.57 7.35
CA ILE A 329 -26.45 5.90 6.48
C ILE A 329 -26.22 4.81 5.44
N SER A 330 -25.71 5.23 4.29
CA SER A 330 -25.26 4.36 3.20
C SER A 330 -23.79 4.61 2.90
N PHE A 331 -23.02 3.54 2.81
CA PHE A 331 -21.65 3.54 2.31
C PHE A 331 -21.54 2.60 1.11
N TYR A 332 -20.70 3.00 0.15
CA TYR A 332 -20.44 2.24 -1.06
C TYR A 332 -18.97 1.87 -1.09
N PHE A 333 -18.69 0.63 -1.47
CA PHE A 333 -17.34 0.10 -1.57
C PHE A 333 -17.16 -0.66 -2.87
N GLN A 334 -15.92 -0.70 -3.33
CA GLN A 334 -15.46 -1.51 -4.45
C GLN A 334 -14.28 -2.36 -4.00
N ASN A 335 -14.31 -3.65 -4.30
CA ASN A 335 -13.19 -4.54 -4.11
C ASN A 335 -12.07 -4.19 -5.09
N THR A 336 -10.85 -3.95 -4.59
CA THR A 336 -9.72 -3.52 -5.41
C THR A 336 -9.12 -4.64 -6.26
N PHE A 337 -9.45 -5.91 -5.98
CA PHE A 337 -8.88 -7.05 -6.71
C PHE A 337 -9.83 -7.58 -7.79
N LEU A 338 -11.11 -7.77 -7.47
CA LEU A 338 -12.12 -8.34 -8.38
C LEU A 338 -13.06 -7.30 -9.02
N ASP A 339 -12.99 -6.03 -8.61
CA ASP A 339 -13.87 -4.94 -9.08
C ASP A 339 -15.37 -5.15 -8.76
N THR A 340 -15.66 -6.04 -7.82
CA THR A 340 -16.99 -6.30 -7.23
C THR A 340 -17.40 -5.15 -6.30
N GLN A 341 -18.69 -4.95 -6.12
CA GLN A 341 -19.29 -3.84 -5.39
C GLN A 341 -19.96 -4.29 -4.10
N LEU A 342 -19.97 -3.41 -3.10
CA LEU A 342 -20.67 -3.60 -1.84
C LEU A 342 -21.37 -2.31 -1.42
N GLU A 343 -22.69 -2.38 -1.31
CA GLU A 343 -23.53 -1.37 -0.68
C GLU A 343 -23.81 -1.76 0.78
N CYS A 344 -23.56 -0.84 1.70
CA CYS A 344 -23.86 -0.98 3.12
C CYS A 344 -24.84 0.11 3.55
N THR A 345 -26.12 -0.22 3.70
CA THR A 345 -27.15 0.71 4.16
C THR A 345 -27.72 0.21 5.49
N TYR A 346 -27.59 1.01 6.56
CA TYR A 346 -28.03 0.59 7.89
C TYR A 346 -28.66 1.72 8.70
N ARG A 347 -29.44 1.31 9.70
CA ARG A 347 -30.15 2.17 10.66
C ARG A 347 -30.28 1.46 12.01
N LYS A 348 -30.90 2.10 12.99
CA LYS A 348 -31.19 1.44 14.27
C LYS A 348 -32.03 0.18 14.05
N GLY A 349 -31.54 -0.97 14.53
CA GLY A 349 -32.21 -2.27 14.49
C GLY A 349 -32.28 -2.96 13.14
N GLU A 350 -31.81 -2.34 12.04
CA GLU A 350 -31.81 -2.94 10.70
C GLU A 350 -30.55 -2.60 9.90
N GLY A 351 -30.03 -3.58 9.15
CA GLY A 351 -28.94 -3.39 8.20
C GLY A 351 -29.20 -4.16 6.91
N TYR A 352 -28.88 -3.54 5.78
CA TYR A 352 -29.03 -4.07 4.43
C TYR A 352 -27.68 -3.98 3.73
N PHE A 353 -27.14 -5.13 3.35
CA PHE A 353 -25.85 -5.26 2.68
C PHE A 353 -26.07 -5.91 1.33
N LYS A 354 -25.71 -5.24 0.25
CA LYS A 354 -25.86 -5.76 -1.11
C LYS A 354 -24.52 -5.88 -1.78
N SER A 355 -24.22 -7.02 -2.39
CA SER A 355 -22.98 -7.21 -3.12
C SER A 355 -23.17 -8.12 -4.32
N ASP A 356 -22.50 -7.81 -5.42
CA ASP A 356 -22.39 -8.69 -6.59
C ASP A 356 -21.48 -9.91 -6.34
N ASN A 357 -20.82 -9.99 -5.17
CA ASN A 357 -20.00 -11.13 -4.75
C ASN A 357 -20.60 -11.85 -3.52
N ILE A 358 -20.88 -13.15 -3.67
CA ILE A 358 -21.45 -13.99 -2.62
C ILE A 358 -20.48 -14.22 -1.44
N SER A 359 -19.16 -14.26 -1.69
CA SER A 359 -18.17 -14.44 -0.63
C SER A 359 -18.11 -13.23 0.30
N THR A 360 -18.26 -12.01 -0.23
CA THR A 360 -18.39 -10.79 0.59
C THR A 360 -19.56 -10.90 1.57
N ILE A 361 -20.70 -11.40 1.10
CA ILE A 361 -21.89 -11.61 1.93
C ILE A 361 -21.67 -12.73 2.96
N SER A 362 -20.99 -13.83 2.59
CA SER A 362 -20.62 -14.91 3.52
C SER A 362 -19.74 -14.40 4.67
N ILE A 363 -18.72 -13.60 4.34
CA ILE A 363 -17.80 -13.00 5.31
C ILE A 363 -18.56 -12.05 6.25
N LEU A 364 -19.37 -11.14 5.71
CA LEU A 364 -20.18 -10.21 6.51
C LEU A 364 -21.13 -10.97 7.45
N LYS A 365 -21.83 -11.98 6.95
CA LYS A 365 -22.72 -12.81 7.76
C LYS A 365 -21.97 -13.43 8.93
N ASP A 366 -20.83 -14.07 8.69
CA ASP A 366 -20.06 -14.74 9.73
C ASP A 366 -19.50 -13.76 10.77
N VAL A 367 -18.94 -12.64 10.33
CA VAL A 367 -18.33 -11.64 11.23
C VAL A 367 -19.38 -10.90 12.05
N LEU A 368 -20.46 -10.43 11.42
CA LEU A 368 -21.52 -9.71 12.12
C LEU A 368 -22.26 -10.61 13.12
N SER A 369 -22.43 -11.89 12.80
CA SER A 369 -22.95 -12.89 13.76
C SER A 369 -22.03 -13.04 14.97
N LYS A 370 -20.72 -13.10 14.76
CA LYS A 370 -19.72 -13.18 15.85
C LYS A 370 -19.75 -11.91 16.71
N GLU A 371 -19.77 -10.73 16.12
CA GLU A 371 -19.79 -9.45 16.85
C GLU A 371 -21.09 -9.26 17.66
N ALA A 372 -22.23 -9.67 17.10
CA ALA A 372 -23.48 -9.66 17.84
C ALA A 372 -23.47 -10.67 19.01
N THR A 373 -22.94 -11.87 18.79
CA THR A 373 -22.81 -12.88 19.85
C THR A 373 -21.90 -12.39 20.99
N LYS A 374 -20.77 -11.73 20.68
CA LYS A 374 -19.89 -11.11 21.70
C LYS A 374 -20.64 -10.10 22.57
N ARG A 375 -21.60 -9.37 22.01
CA ARG A 375 -22.45 -8.39 22.72
C ARG A 375 -23.77 -8.97 23.23
N LYS A 376 -24.01 -10.27 23.07
CA LYS A 376 -25.26 -10.96 23.44
C LYS A 376 -26.50 -10.38 22.76
N ILE A 377 -26.37 -9.93 21.52
CA ILE A 377 -27.47 -9.40 20.71
C ILE A 377 -27.99 -10.51 19.81
N ASN A 378 -29.29 -10.79 19.90
CA ASN A 378 -29.95 -11.75 19.02
C ASN A 378 -30.25 -11.08 17.67
N LEU A 379 -29.67 -11.62 16.60
CA LEU A 379 -29.90 -11.18 15.23
C LEU A 379 -30.78 -12.18 14.49
N ASN A 380 -31.72 -11.66 13.73
CA ASN A 380 -32.39 -12.37 12.65
C ASN A 380 -31.69 -12.01 11.35
N ILE A 381 -31.13 -13.01 10.66
CA ILE A 381 -30.33 -12.85 9.46
C ILE A 381 -31.05 -13.55 8.30
N SER A 382 -31.38 -12.81 7.26
CA SER A 382 -31.91 -13.36 6.01
C SER A 382 -31.00 -13.03 4.84
N CYS A 383 -30.82 -14.00 3.95
CA CYS A 383 -29.95 -13.88 2.79
C CYS A 383 -30.76 -14.22 1.54
N ASP A 384 -30.70 -13.36 0.53
CA ASP A 384 -31.33 -13.53 -0.77
C ASP A 384 -30.23 -13.50 -1.83
N MET A 385 -29.95 -14.65 -2.45
CA MET A 385 -28.82 -14.84 -3.36
C MET A 385 -29.32 -14.89 -4.81
N ASP A 386 -28.65 -14.16 -5.70
CA ASP A 386 -28.92 -14.20 -7.13
C ASP A 386 -28.03 -15.27 -7.79
N GLU A 387 -28.62 -16.30 -8.39
CA GLU A 387 -27.87 -17.37 -9.08
C GLU A 387 -26.98 -16.80 -10.19
N ALA A 388 -27.35 -15.66 -10.81
CA ALA A 388 -26.55 -15.02 -11.85
C ALA A 388 -25.27 -14.35 -11.31
N SER A 389 -25.19 -14.04 -9.99
CA SER A 389 -24.04 -13.34 -9.42
C SER A 389 -22.76 -14.16 -9.50
N VAL A 390 -22.85 -15.48 -9.35
CA VAL A 390 -21.70 -16.38 -9.42
C VAL A 390 -21.11 -16.38 -10.83
N ASN A 391 -21.97 -16.44 -11.84
CA ASN A 391 -21.53 -16.38 -13.24
C ASN A 391 -20.91 -15.00 -13.54
N HIS A 392 -21.49 -13.94 -13.00
CA HIS A 392 -20.91 -12.60 -13.11
C HIS A 392 -19.51 -12.51 -12.49
N THR A 393 -19.30 -13.02 -11.27
CA THR A 393 -17.96 -12.98 -10.62
C THR A 393 -16.95 -13.86 -11.33
N LEU A 394 -17.33 -15.05 -11.80
CA LEU A 394 -16.45 -15.92 -12.60
C LEU A 394 -16.03 -15.24 -13.91
N ASN A 395 -16.93 -14.49 -14.55
CA ASN A 395 -16.61 -13.71 -15.75
C ASN A 395 -15.65 -12.55 -15.45
N LEU A 396 -15.70 -11.94 -14.25
CA LEU A 396 -14.71 -10.93 -13.83
C LEU A 396 -13.34 -11.54 -13.53
N ILE A 397 -13.30 -12.77 -13.02
CA ILE A 397 -12.07 -13.50 -12.70
C ILE A 397 -11.38 -14.02 -13.97
N HIS A 398 -12.16 -14.43 -14.97
CA HIS A 398 -11.67 -15.12 -16.17
C HIS A 398 -10.52 -14.38 -16.90
N PRO A 399 -10.63 -13.08 -17.26
CA PRO A 399 -9.55 -12.37 -17.95
C PRO A 399 -8.25 -12.31 -17.13
N LYS A 400 -8.35 -12.21 -15.80
CA LYS A 400 -7.18 -12.17 -14.91
C LYS A 400 -6.47 -13.51 -14.90
N LEU A 401 -7.24 -14.61 -14.85
CA LEU A 401 -6.70 -15.97 -14.82
C LEU A 401 -6.10 -16.36 -16.17
N GLU A 402 -6.79 -16.06 -17.27
CA GLU A 402 -6.30 -16.27 -18.63
C GLU A 402 -4.97 -15.55 -18.86
N TYR A 403 -4.87 -14.27 -18.47
CA TYR A 403 -3.63 -13.52 -18.59
C TYR A 403 -2.47 -14.16 -17.82
N GLN A 404 -2.69 -14.62 -16.58
CA GLN A 404 -1.64 -15.29 -15.79
C GLN A 404 -1.19 -16.63 -16.41
N LEU A 405 -2.10 -17.40 -17.00
CA LEU A 405 -1.77 -18.66 -17.69
C LEU A 405 -1.03 -18.40 -19.00
N MET A 406 -1.45 -17.39 -19.76
CA MET A 406 -0.76 -16.98 -20.99
C MET A 406 0.63 -16.42 -20.70
N LEU A 407 0.81 -15.70 -19.60
CA LEU A 407 2.12 -15.21 -19.16
C LEU A 407 3.11 -16.37 -18.94
N ALA A 408 2.71 -17.44 -18.25
CA ALA A 408 3.54 -18.63 -18.09
C ALA A 408 3.94 -19.25 -19.43
N LYS A 409 2.97 -19.47 -20.33
CA LYS A 409 3.23 -20.03 -21.66
C LYS A 409 4.20 -19.17 -22.48
N LYS A 410 4.06 -17.85 -22.44
CA LYS A 410 4.98 -16.92 -23.14
C LYS A 410 6.40 -17.04 -22.58
N VAL A 411 6.55 -17.10 -21.26
CA VAL A 411 7.84 -17.17 -20.58
C VAL A 411 8.56 -18.48 -20.85
N GLU A 412 7.85 -19.60 -20.92
CA GLU A 412 8.40 -20.91 -21.33
C GLU A 412 9.06 -20.87 -22.73
N LEU A 413 8.61 -19.97 -23.61
CA LEU A 413 9.16 -19.83 -24.97
C LEU A 413 10.33 -18.85 -25.05
N ILE A 414 10.54 -17.96 -24.06
CA ILE A 414 11.52 -16.88 -24.14
C ILE A 414 12.94 -17.43 -24.34
N ASP A 415 13.34 -18.43 -23.57
CA ASP A 415 14.71 -18.96 -23.62
C ASP A 415 15.00 -19.58 -24.99
N ALA A 416 14.08 -20.41 -25.51
CA ALA A 416 14.20 -21.01 -26.83
C ALA A 416 14.23 -19.96 -27.96
N LEU A 417 13.42 -18.89 -27.84
CA LEU A 417 13.41 -17.81 -28.82
C LEU A 417 14.70 -16.97 -28.77
N LYS A 418 15.26 -16.73 -27.58
CA LYS A 418 16.54 -16.02 -27.40
C LYS A 418 17.70 -16.83 -27.98
N GLU A 419 17.69 -18.15 -27.81
CA GLU A 419 18.68 -19.04 -28.45
C GLU A 419 18.60 -18.96 -29.98
N LEU A 420 17.39 -19.04 -30.55
CA LEU A 420 17.19 -18.91 -32.00
C LEU A 420 17.66 -17.55 -32.54
N GLN A 421 17.36 -16.46 -31.82
CA GLN A 421 17.82 -15.12 -32.17
C GLN A 421 19.36 -15.01 -32.17
N ALA A 422 20.02 -15.62 -31.18
CA ALA A 422 21.47 -15.62 -31.07
C ALA A 422 22.16 -16.39 -32.22
N HIS A 423 21.51 -17.44 -32.75
CA HIS A 423 22.04 -18.24 -33.85
C HIS A 423 21.82 -17.63 -35.23
N GLU A 424 20.64 -17.08 -35.51
CA GLU A 424 20.27 -16.64 -36.86
C GLU A 424 20.51 -15.13 -37.10
N GLY A 425 20.68 -14.32 -36.05
CA GLY A 425 21.04 -12.91 -36.11
C GLY A 425 19.98 -11.96 -36.69
N ASN A 426 18.94 -12.48 -37.37
CA ASN A 426 17.80 -11.73 -37.88
C ASN A 426 16.49 -12.38 -37.41
N MET A 427 15.46 -11.58 -37.07
CA MET A 427 14.16 -12.06 -36.59
C MET A 427 13.16 -12.35 -37.73
N ASP A 428 13.56 -12.20 -38.99
CA ASP A 428 12.64 -12.28 -40.14
C ASP A 428 12.00 -13.65 -40.38
N PHE A 429 12.59 -14.73 -39.86
CA PHE A 429 12.03 -16.08 -39.91
C PHE A 429 10.96 -16.33 -38.84
N LEU A 430 10.92 -15.53 -37.77
CA LEU A 430 9.94 -15.67 -36.69
C LEU A 430 8.62 -15.03 -37.08
N ILE A 431 7.52 -15.66 -36.68
CA ILE A 431 6.19 -15.06 -36.78
C ILE A 431 6.08 -13.82 -35.86
N PRO A 432 5.26 -12.82 -36.21
CA PRO A 432 5.15 -11.57 -35.45
C PRO A 432 4.84 -11.76 -33.96
N GLU A 433 4.04 -12.78 -33.60
CA GLU A 433 3.72 -13.08 -32.21
C GLU A 433 4.95 -13.41 -31.36
N TYR A 434 5.89 -14.20 -31.89
CA TYR A 434 7.13 -14.53 -31.19
C TYR A 434 8.13 -13.38 -31.18
N ARG A 435 8.10 -12.50 -32.19
CA ARG A 435 8.88 -11.26 -32.16
C ARG A 435 8.41 -10.36 -31.02
N ASN A 436 7.10 -10.19 -30.85
CA ASN A 436 6.55 -9.42 -29.73
C ASN A 436 6.97 -10.00 -28.36
N ILE A 437 6.98 -11.33 -28.22
CA ILE A 437 7.46 -11.98 -26.97
C ILE A 437 8.94 -11.67 -26.71
N LEU A 438 9.79 -11.65 -27.74
CA LEU A 438 11.20 -11.29 -27.61
C LEU A 438 11.39 -9.82 -27.23
N GLU A 439 10.66 -8.91 -27.87
CA GLU A 439 10.67 -7.47 -27.58
C GLU A 439 10.24 -7.18 -26.13
N GLU A 440 9.22 -7.88 -25.64
CA GLU A 440 8.68 -7.73 -24.28
C GLU A 440 9.34 -8.66 -23.25
N SER A 441 10.38 -9.42 -23.63
CA SER A 441 10.89 -10.54 -22.81
C SER A 441 11.31 -10.14 -21.39
N ASP A 442 11.97 -8.99 -21.24
CA ASP A 442 12.41 -8.50 -19.93
C ASP A 442 11.22 -8.14 -19.02
N GLN A 443 10.15 -7.57 -19.57
CA GLN A 443 8.93 -7.25 -18.83
C GLN A 443 8.19 -8.52 -18.41
N LEU A 444 8.03 -9.48 -19.34
CA LEU A 444 7.38 -10.77 -19.08
C LEU A 444 8.11 -11.55 -17.98
N LEU A 445 9.45 -11.55 -17.97
CA LEU A 445 10.24 -12.18 -16.91
C LEU A 445 10.04 -11.51 -15.55
N ILE A 446 9.92 -10.19 -15.50
CA ILE A 446 9.65 -9.44 -14.25
C ILE A 446 8.23 -9.74 -13.73
N GLU A 447 7.25 -9.83 -14.62
CA GLU A 447 5.86 -10.17 -14.27
C GLU A 447 5.74 -11.62 -13.82
N HIS A 448 6.43 -12.55 -14.49
CA HIS A 448 6.41 -13.97 -14.15
C HIS A 448 6.90 -14.24 -12.72
N LYS A 449 7.87 -13.47 -12.22
CA LYS A 449 8.29 -13.56 -10.81
C LYS A 449 7.14 -13.34 -9.81
N LYS A 450 6.10 -12.60 -10.20
CA LYS A 450 4.92 -12.27 -9.37
C LYS A 450 3.70 -13.17 -9.68
N GLN A 451 3.78 -13.96 -10.73
CA GLN A 451 2.68 -14.76 -11.26
C GLN A 451 2.24 -15.89 -10.30
N PRO A 452 3.13 -16.65 -9.63
CA PRO A 452 2.72 -17.72 -8.72
C PRO A 452 1.81 -17.23 -7.58
N THR A 453 2.19 -16.16 -6.90
CA THR A 453 1.40 -15.55 -5.82
C THR A 453 0.04 -15.04 -6.33
N SER A 454 0.01 -14.50 -7.55
CA SER A 454 -1.22 -13.99 -8.16
C SER A 454 -2.18 -15.13 -8.52
N LEU A 455 -1.66 -16.24 -9.05
CA LEU A 455 -2.43 -17.44 -9.36
C LEU A 455 -2.97 -18.11 -8.10
N GLU A 456 -2.15 -18.28 -7.07
CA GLU A 456 -2.56 -18.86 -5.79
C GLU A 456 -3.71 -18.07 -5.17
N ARG A 457 -3.62 -16.73 -5.22
CA ARG A 457 -4.69 -15.84 -4.76
C ARG A 457 -5.98 -16.01 -5.57
N LEU A 458 -5.89 -16.11 -6.90
CA LEU A 458 -7.06 -16.36 -7.76
C LEU A 458 -7.70 -17.72 -7.45
N TYR A 459 -6.90 -18.77 -7.29
CA TYR A 459 -7.39 -20.11 -6.96
C TYR A 459 -8.05 -20.15 -5.58
N GLY A 460 -7.46 -19.46 -4.59
CA GLY A 460 -8.06 -19.27 -3.28
C GLY A 460 -9.43 -18.61 -3.37
N MET A 461 -9.54 -17.50 -4.11
CA MET A 461 -10.81 -16.77 -4.28
C MET A 461 -11.88 -17.60 -5.00
N ILE A 462 -11.52 -18.35 -6.05
CA ILE A 462 -12.48 -19.25 -6.73
C ILE A 462 -12.92 -20.38 -5.80
N THR A 463 -12.00 -20.92 -5.00
CA THR A 463 -12.30 -21.98 -4.03
C THR A 463 -13.24 -21.48 -2.94
N ASP A 464 -13.00 -20.30 -2.39
CA ASP A 464 -13.87 -19.68 -1.38
C ASP A 464 -15.24 -19.34 -1.98
N LEU A 465 -15.30 -18.79 -3.20
CA LEU A 465 -16.53 -18.55 -3.94
C LEU A 465 -17.37 -19.83 -4.11
N PHE A 466 -16.71 -20.93 -4.48
CA PHE A 466 -17.35 -22.24 -4.61
C PHE A 466 -17.92 -22.72 -3.28
N ILE A 467 -17.11 -22.72 -2.22
CA ILE A 467 -17.54 -23.14 -0.88
C ILE A 467 -18.72 -22.30 -0.39
N ASP A 468 -18.66 -20.98 -0.57
CA ASP A 468 -19.70 -20.06 -0.11
C ASP A 468 -21.02 -20.23 -0.87
N LYS A 469 -20.98 -20.41 -2.21
CA LYS A 469 -22.19 -20.72 -3.02
C LYS A 469 -22.97 -21.89 -2.42
N PHE A 470 -22.29 -23.00 -2.17
CA PHE A 470 -22.93 -24.21 -1.65
C PHE A 470 -23.25 -24.10 -0.15
N LYS A 471 -22.47 -23.35 0.64
CA LYS A 471 -22.78 -23.04 2.04
C LYS A 471 -24.12 -22.32 2.17
N PHE A 472 -24.45 -21.38 1.29
CA PHE A 472 -25.77 -20.73 1.27
C PHE A 472 -26.90 -21.66 0.83
N LYS A 473 -26.62 -22.66 -0.02
CA LYS A 473 -27.57 -23.74 -0.37
C LYS A 473 -27.70 -24.82 0.72
N GLY A 474 -26.90 -24.74 1.80
CA GLY A 474 -26.92 -25.69 2.92
C GLY A 474 -26.09 -26.97 2.69
N THR A 475 -25.25 -27.00 1.64
CA THR A 475 -24.43 -28.16 1.27
C THR A 475 -22.96 -27.91 1.61
N ASN A 476 -22.27 -28.92 2.14
CA ASN A 476 -20.82 -28.87 2.37
C ASN A 476 -20.07 -29.57 1.23
N VAL A 477 -19.34 -28.79 0.44
CA VAL A 477 -18.64 -29.26 -0.77
C VAL A 477 -17.11 -29.31 -0.62
N LYS A 478 -16.58 -29.25 0.61
CA LYS A 478 -15.13 -29.24 0.85
C LYS A 478 -14.38 -30.45 0.27
N THR A 479 -15.05 -31.60 0.15
CA THR A 479 -14.49 -32.81 -0.44
C THR A 479 -14.26 -32.69 -1.96
N LYS A 480 -14.95 -31.77 -2.64
CA LYS A 480 -14.84 -31.54 -4.08
C LYS A 480 -13.77 -30.49 -4.44
N VAL A 481 -13.11 -29.88 -3.45
CA VAL A 481 -12.06 -28.86 -3.67
C VAL A 481 -10.87 -29.40 -4.47
N PRO A 482 -10.34 -30.62 -4.24
CA PRO A 482 -9.24 -31.15 -5.06
C PRO A 482 -9.62 -31.24 -6.55
N LEU A 483 -10.85 -31.65 -6.86
CA LEU A 483 -11.35 -31.73 -8.22
C LEU A 483 -11.48 -30.34 -8.87
N LEU A 484 -11.89 -29.33 -8.11
CA LEU A 484 -11.88 -27.94 -8.57
C LEU A 484 -10.46 -27.48 -8.92
N LEU A 485 -9.46 -27.81 -8.11
CA LEU A 485 -8.07 -27.45 -8.37
C LEU A 485 -7.52 -28.13 -9.63
N GLU A 486 -7.93 -29.37 -9.94
CA GLU A 486 -7.61 -30.04 -11.21
C GLU A 486 -8.23 -29.32 -12.42
N ILE A 487 -9.48 -28.88 -12.30
CA ILE A 487 -10.16 -28.08 -13.35
C ILE A 487 -9.46 -26.73 -13.53
N LEU A 488 -9.03 -26.09 -12.45
CA LEU A 488 -8.28 -24.84 -12.53
C LEU A 488 -6.88 -25.02 -13.14
N GLY A 489 -6.24 -26.18 -12.94
CA GLY A 489 -4.97 -26.51 -13.57
C GLY A 489 -5.04 -26.70 -15.09
N SER A 490 -6.12 -27.31 -15.59
CA SER A 490 -6.37 -27.49 -17.04
C SER A 490 -7.13 -26.32 -17.70
N TYR A 491 -7.68 -25.44 -16.86
CA TYR A 491 -8.47 -24.24 -17.13
C TYR A 491 -9.26 -24.22 -18.45
N ASP A 492 -10.55 -24.53 -18.35
CA ASP A 492 -11.56 -24.19 -19.37
C ASP A 492 -12.75 -23.49 -18.71
N GLN A 493 -13.12 -22.32 -19.21
CA GLN A 493 -14.16 -21.47 -18.61
C GLN A 493 -15.52 -22.17 -18.60
N ASN A 494 -15.89 -22.84 -19.69
CA ASN A 494 -17.18 -23.51 -19.80
C ASN A 494 -17.28 -24.71 -18.86
N THR A 495 -16.19 -25.49 -18.75
CA THR A 495 -16.09 -26.59 -17.79
C THR A 495 -16.14 -26.10 -16.35
N LEU A 496 -15.50 -24.97 -16.04
CA LEU A 496 -15.57 -24.37 -14.71
C LEU A 496 -16.99 -23.91 -14.36
N LEU A 497 -17.68 -23.21 -15.27
CA LEU A 497 -19.07 -22.79 -15.08
C LEU A 497 -20.00 -23.99 -14.91
N ALA A 498 -19.87 -25.00 -15.79
CA ALA A 498 -20.64 -26.23 -15.69
C ALA A 498 -20.40 -26.94 -14.35
N PHE A 499 -19.16 -26.99 -13.87
CA PHE A 499 -18.83 -27.56 -12.57
C PHE A 499 -19.49 -26.80 -11.42
N PHE A 500 -19.49 -25.46 -11.46
CA PHE A 500 -20.18 -24.64 -10.45
C PHE A 500 -21.69 -24.90 -10.41
N ASP A 501 -22.31 -25.25 -11.54
CA ASP A 501 -23.75 -25.50 -11.61
C ASP A 501 -24.12 -26.95 -11.32
N SER A 502 -23.28 -27.91 -11.72
CA SER A 502 -23.57 -29.35 -11.59
C SER A 502 -23.06 -29.96 -10.28
N ALA A 503 -22.17 -29.28 -9.55
CA ALA A 503 -21.53 -29.84 -8.35
C ALA A 503 -22.44 -29.86 -7.10
N THR A 504 -23.72 -30.22 -7.24
CA THR A 504 -24.60 -30.55 -6.10
C THR A 504 -24.15 -31.80 -5.35
#